data_AF-A0A847XXF3-F1
#
_entry.id   AF-A0A847XXF3-F1
#
_cell.length_a   1.000
_cell.length_b   1.000
_cell.length_c   1.000
_cell.angle_alpha   90.00
_cell.angle_beta   90.00
_cell.angle_gamma   90.00
#
_symmetry.space_group_name_H-M   'P 1'
#
loop_
_entity.id
_entity.type
_entity.pdbx_description
1 polymer ?
#
loop_
_entity_poly.entity_id
_entity_poly.type
_entity_poly.pdbx_seq_one_letter_code
_entity_poly.pdbx_strand_id
1 'polypeptide(L)'
;NEGDSVKKDQLLAVVKQGAGTSSGSIRSPLNGVVLLRAADPGEITTAGGALLVVADLTEVTLTIYVPEAQYGQIYLGQILPVTVDSFPDREFYGRVTYISDEAEFTPRNAQTIQNRKNTVYAVKLTIPNPDLDLKPGMPADATLFVK
;
A
#
# COMPACT_ATOMS: atom_id res chain seq x y z
N ASN A 1 -18.60 5.92 -2.99
CA ASN A 1 -17.93 5.56 -4.26
C ASN A 1 -16.46 5.37 -4.01
N GLU A 2 -15.75 4.69 -4.91
CA GLU A 2 -14.29 4.65 -4.88
C GLU A 2 -13.72 6.06 -4.94
N GLY A 3 -12.69 6.33 -4.14
CA GLY A 3 -12.12 7.66 -3.94
C GLY A 3 -12.83 8.52 -2.90
N ASP A 4 -14.04 8.17 -2.45
CA ASP A 4 -14.73 8.96 -1.42
C ASP A 4 -14.06 8.78 -0.06
N SER A 5 -13.90 9.89 0.66
CA SER A 5 -13.49 9.87 2.07
C SER A 5 -14.63 9.38 2.96
N VAL A 6 -14.29 8.57 3.95
CA VAL A 6 -15.23 8.03 4.95
C VAL A 6 -14.68 8.24 6.36
N LYS A 7 -15.59 8.43 7.31
CA LYS A 7 -15.27 8.51 8.74
C LYS A 7 -15.53 7.18 9.43
N LYS A 8 -14.82 6.93 10.52
CA LYS A 8 -15.12 5.84 11.44
C LYS A 8 -16.60 5.89 11.86
N ASP A 9 -17.24 4.74 11.90
CA ASP A 9 -18.65 4.51 12.20
C ASP A 9 -19.68 5.09 11.19
N GLN A 10 -19.21 5.71 10.10
CA GLN A 10 -20.07 6.15 9.00
C GLN A 10 -20.79 4.95 8.37
N LEU A 11 -22.10 5.07 8.16
CA LEU A 11 -22.90 4.06 7.47
C LEU A 11 -22.46 3.98 6.00
N LEU A 12 -22.02 2.79 5.56
CA LEU A 12 -21.55 2.56 4.20
C LEU A 12 -22.57 1.76 3.37
N ALA A 13 -23.20 0.77 3.98
CA ALA A 13 -24.17 -0.10 3.31
C ALA A 13 -25.21 -0.65 4.29
N VAL A 14 -26.34 -1.07 3.73
CA VAL A 14 -27.38 -1.82 4.44
C VAL A 14 -27.61 -3.12 3.69
N VAL A 15 -27.43 -4.26 4.37
CA VAL A 15 -27.58 -5.59 3.78
C VAL A 15 -28.86 -6.21 4.32
N LYS A 16 -29.75 -6.65 3.42
CA LYS A 16 -30.97 -7.38 3.79
C LYS A 16 -30.68 -8.88 3.87
N GLN A 17 -31.20 -9.56 4.89
CA GLN A 17 -31.05 -11.00 5.04
C GLN A 17 -32.31 -11.74 4.58
N GLY A 18 -32.24 -12.39 3.42
CA GLY A 18 -33.32 -13.24 2.90
C GLY A 18 -34.63 -12.49 2.61
N ALA A 19 -35.76 -13.24 2.65
CA ALA A 19 -37.10 -12.73 2.33
C ALA A 19 -37.80 -12.01 3.52
N GLY A 20 -37.10 -11.80 4.64
CA GLY A 20 -37.64 -11.14 5.84
C GLY A 20 -37.33 -9.64 5.90
N THR A 21 -37.76 -8.98 6.98
CA THR A 21 -37.52 -7.55 7.23
C THR A 21 -36.17 -7.28 7.91
N SER A 22 -35.38 -8.31 8.23
CA SER A 22 -34.10 -8.16 8.92
C SER A 22 -33.05 -7.54 7.99
N SER A 23 -32.36 -6.52 8.51
CA SER A 23 -31.25 -5.88 7.82
C SER A 23 -30.11 -5.57 8.79
N GLY A 24 -28.88 -5.60 8.28
CA GLY A 24 -27.67 -5.23 9.00
C GLY A 24 -27.05 -3.98 8.39
N SER A 25 -26.59 -3.06 9.24
CA SER A 25 -25.82 -1.89 8.82
C SER A 25 -24.34 -2.20 8.82
N ILE A 26 -23.66 -1.92 7.71
CA ILE A 26 -22.21 -2.00 7.60
C ILE A 26 -21.65 -0.60 7.75
N ARG A 27 -20.72 -0.42 8.68
CA ARG A 27 -20.10 0.86 9.02
C ARG A 27 -18.60 0.80 8.80
N SER A 28 -18.00 1.95 8.49
CA SER A 28 -16.54 2.03 8.35
C SER A 28 -15.86 1.78 9.70
N PRO A 29 -14.85 0.90 9.78
CA PRO A 29 -14.10 0.69 11.02
C PRO A 29 -13.06 1.81 11.30
N LEU A 30 -12.76 2.63 10.30
CA LEU A 30 -11.70 3.65 10.34
C LEU A 30 -12.05 4.90 9.53
N ASN A 31 -11.29 5.98 9.76
CA ASN A 31 -11.26 7.13 8.85
C ASN A 31 -10.36 6.78 7.68
N GLY A 32 -10.80 7.01 6.45
CA GLY A 32 -10.00 6.64 5.29
C GLY A 32 -10.69 6.95 3.97
N VAL A 33 -10.25 6.26 2.94
CA VAL A 33 -10.75 6.37 1.56
C VAL A 33 -11.26 5.01 1.11
N VAL A 34 -12.39 5.00 0.41
CA VAL A 34 -12.88 3.79 -0.25
C VAL A 34 -11.97 3.47 -1.43
N LEU A 35 -11.22 2.38 -1.35
CA LEU A 35 -10.32 1.93 -2.42
C LEU A 35 -11.03 1.12 -3.49
N LEU A 36 -11.97 0.28 -3.07
CA LEU A 36 -12.66 -0.66 -3.95
C LEU A 36 -14.11 -0.82 -3.50
N ARG A 37 -15.03 -0.83 -4.45
CA ARG A 37 -16.39 -1.31 -4.25
C ARG A 37 -16.52 -2.71 -4.86
N ALA A 38 -16.56 -3.72 -3.99
CA ALA A 38 -16.59 -5.12 -4.40
C ALA A 38 -18.00 -5.66 -4.68
N ALA A 39 -19.05 -4.90 -4.32
CA ALA A 39 -20.43 -5.24 -4.62
C ALA A 39 -21.25 -3.99 -4.97
N ASP A 40 -22.14 -4.12 -5.94
CA ASP A 40 -23.04 -3.04 -6.35
C ASP A 40 -24.39 -3.09 -5.62
N PRO A 41 -25.10 -1.95 -5.49
CA PRO A 41 -26.44 -1.94 -4.92
C PRO A 41 -27.39 -2.89 -5.67
N GLY A 42 -28.01 -3.81 -4.94
CA GLY A 42 -28.91 -4.83 -5.49
C GLY A 42 -28.26 -6.18 -5.78
N GLU A 43 -26.93 -6.27 -5.67
CA GLU A 43 -26.20 -7.53 -5.79
C GLU A 43 -26.40 -8.41 -4.56
N ILE A 44 -26.38 -9.73 -4.78
CA ILE A 44 -26.44 -10.73 -3.71
C ILE A 44 -25.01 -11.04 -3.28
N THR A 45 -24.73 -10.87 -1.99
CA THR A 45 -23.45 -11.26 -1.39
C THR A 45 -23.64 -12.40 -0.38
N THR A 46 -22.55 -13.09 -0.07
CA THR A 46 -22.51 -14.12 0.97
C THR A 46 -22.08 -13.54 2.31
N ALA A 47 -22.38 -14.24 3.41
CA ALA A 47 -21.85 -13.86 4.71
C ALA A 47 -20.31 -13.94 4.69
N GLY A 48 -19.66 -12.85 5.11
CA GLY A 48 -18.20 -12.70 5.04
C GLY A 48 -17.68 -12.21 3.69
N GLY A 49 -18.54 -12.00 2.69
CA GLY A 49 -18.17 -11.37 1.43
C GLY A 49 -17.74 -9.91 1.63
N ALA A 50 -16.68 -9.49 0.93
CA ALA A 50 -16.25 -8.09 0.93
C ALA A 50 -17.25 -7.23 0.15
N LEU A 51 -17.66 -6.09 0.73
CA LEU A 51 -18.52 -5.11 0.07
C LEU A 51 -17.74 -3.88 -0.37
N LEU A 52 -16.88 -3.38 0.51
CA LEU A 52 -16.00 -2.24 0.28
C LEU A 52 -14.64 -2.51 0.92
N VAL A 53 -13.58 -1.98 0.31
CA VAL A 53 -12.25 -1.88 0.93
C VAL A 53 -12.03 -0.43 1.31
N VAL A 54 -11.75 -0.16 2.58
CA VAL A 54 -11.43 1.17 3.09
C VAL A 54 -10.01 1.14 3.65
N ALA A 55 -9.19 2.12 3.27
CA ALA A 55 -7.83 2.25 3.79
C ALA A 55 -7.58 3.66 4.33
N ASP A 56 -6.78 3.74 5.40
CA ASP A 56 -6.12 4.97 5.79
C ASP A 56 -4.94 5.20 4.84
N LEU A 57 -4.96 6.31 4.11
CA LEU A 57 -3.91 6.68 3.17
C LEU A 57 -3.09 7.89 3.64
N THR A 58 -3.29 8.36 4.88
CA THR A 58 -2.54 9.50 5.43
C THR A 58 -1.03 9.23 5.53
N GLU A 59 -0.65 7.96 5.53
CA GLU A 59 0.70 7.46 5.46
C GLU A 59 0.73 6.23 4.53
N VAL A 60 1.71 6.18 3.63
CA VAL A 60 1.88 5.05 2.70
C VAL A 60 3.23 4.38 2.89
N THR A 61 3.29 3.10 2.54
CA THR A 61 4.53 2.31 2.59
C THR A 61 5.04 2.07 1.18
N LEU A 62 6.26 2.51 0.91
CA LEU A 62 7.03 2.12 -0.27
C LEU A 62 7.93 0.94 0.10
N THR A 63 7.86 -0.14 -0.67
CA THR A 63 8.81 -1.26 -0.55
C THR A 63 9.80 -1.19 -1.70
N ILE A 64 11.09 -1.09 -1.39
CA ILE A 64 12.18 -1.15 -2.35
C ILE A 64 13.02 -2.40 -2.11
N TYR A 65 13.77 -2.82 -3.13
CA TYR A 65 14.67 -3.96 -3.06
C TYR A 65 16.11 -3.49 -3.24
N VAL A 66 16.89 -3.54 -2.16
CA VAL A 66 18.27 -3.06 -2.15
C VAL A 66 19.21 -4.22 -2.40
N PRO A 67 20.13 -4.14 -3.40
CA PRO A 67 21.15 -5.16 -3.61
C PRO A 67 22.03 -5.35 -2.36
N GLU A 68 22.43 -6.59 -2.07
CA GLU A 68 23.32 -6.92 -0.94
C GLU A 68 24.57 -6.02 -0.89
N ALA A 69 25.16 -5.71 -2.05
CA ALA A 69 26.35 -4.85 -2.14
C ALA A 69 26.13 -3.41 -1.61
N GLN A 70 24.88 -2.95 -1.56
CA GLN A 70 24.50 -1.62 -1.05
C GLN A 70 23.84 -1.70 0.33
N TYR A 71 23.59 -2.89 0.87
CA TYR A 71 22.91 -3.10 2.15
C TYR A 71 23.55 -2.33 3.31
N GLY A 72 24.89 -2.28 3.36
CA GLY A 72 25.62 -1.56 4.41
C GLY A 72 25.47 -0.04 4.38
N GLN A 73 24.83 0.52 3.35
CA GLN A 73 24.62 1.96 3.18
C GLN A 73 23.23 2.41 3.66
N ILE A 74 22.31 1.47 3.89
CA ILE A 74 20.96 1.75 4.36
C ILE A 74 20.81 1.43 5.84
N TYR A 75 20.13 2.29 6.59
CA TYR A 75 19.93 2.11 8.03
C TYR A 75 18.54 2.59 8.48
N LEU A 76 18.05 2.01 9.57
CA LEU A 76 16.76 2.38 10.14
C LEU A 76 16.71 3.87 10.51
N GLY A 77 15.60 4.51 10.16
CA GLY A 77 15.36 5.92 10.38
C GLY A 77 15.98 6.85 9.33
N GLN A 78 16.76 6.33 8.38
CA GLN A 78 17.27 7.12 7.25
C GLN A 78 16.12 7.72 6.45
N ILE A 79 16.25 8.97 6.03
CA ILE A 79 15.28 9.66 5.17
C ILE A 79 15.84 9.64 3.75
N LEU A 80 15.05 9.12 2.80
CA LEU A 80 15.39 9.06 1.38
C LEU A 80 14.37 9.87 0.58
N PRO A 81 14.82 10.66 -0.42
CA PRO A 81 13.90 11.24 -1.39
C PRO A 81 13.22 10.15 -2.19
N VAL A 82 11.92 10.34 -2.43
CA VAL A 82 11.06 9.46 -3.19
C VAL A 82 10.42 10.23 -4.32
N THR A 83 10.54 9.69 -5.53
CA THR A 83 9.89 10.21 -6.73
C THR A 83 8.81 9.24 -7.20
N VAL A 84 7.73 9.77 -7.74
CA VAL A 84 6.59 8.99 -8.25
C VAL A 84 6.29 9.49 -9.65
N ASP A 85 6.16 8.58 -10.62
CA ASP A 85 5.97 8.93 -12.03
C ASP A 85 4.76 9.85 -12.28
N SER A 86 3.71 9.71 -11.47
CA SER A 86 2.50 10.52 -11.53
C SER A 86 2.71 11.99 -11.10
N PHE A 87 3.81 12.29 -10.40
CA PHE A 87 4.13 13.60 -9.85
C PHE A 87 5.62 13.93 -10.08
N PRO A 88 6.07 14.09 -11.34
CA PRO A 88 7.49 14.22 -11.67
C PRO A 88 8.16 15.46 -11.07
N ASP A 89 7.39 16.52 -10.82
CA ASP A 89 7.88 17.79 -10.26
C ASP A 89 7.76 17.86 -8.73
N ARG A 90 7.36 16.77 -8.06
CA ARG A 90 7.16 16.73 -6.61
C ARG A 90 8.04 15.66 -5.99
N GLU A 91 8.84 16.10 -5.01
CA GLU A 91 9.63 15.20 -4.20
C GLU A 91 8.86 14.82 -2.92
N PHE A 92 8.81 13.53 -2.62
CA PHE A 92 8.34 13.00 -1.35
C PHE A 92 9.54 12.56 -0.53
N TYR A 93 9.35 12.37 0.78
CA TYR A 93 10.42 11.90 1.66
C TYR A 93 9.94 10.69 2.45
N GLY A 94 10.61 9.57 2.26
CA GLY A 94 10.33 8.32 2.94
C GLY A 94 11.34 8.05 4.05
N ARG A 95 10.86 7.66 5.23
CA ARG A 95 11.71 7.20 6.34
C ARG A 95 11.82 5.69 6.31
N VAL A 96 13.03 5.16 6.31
CA VAL A 96 13.29 3.71 6.43
C VAL A 96 12.77 3.23 7.78
N THR A 97 11.74 2.38 7.77
CA THR A 97 11.10 1.83 8.97
C THR A 97 11.30 0.34 9.12
N TYR A 98 11.72 -0.34 8.07
CA TYR A 98 12.01 -1.77 8.09
C TYR A 98 13.10 -2.11 7.08
N ILE A 99 14.00 -3.00 7.49
CA ILE A 99 15.02 -3.62 6.65
C ILE A 99 14.88 -5.12 6.91
N SER A 100 14.73 -5.92 5.86
CA SER A 100 14.65 -7.38 5.99
C SER A 100 15.96 -7.95 6.51
N ASP A 101 15.88 -8.90 7.45
CA ASP A 101 17.03 -9.70 7.90
C ASP A 101 17.32 -10.86 6.94
N GLU A 102 16.34 -11.20 6.09
CA GLU A 102 16.46 -12.27 5.12
C GLU A 102 16.62 -11.72 3.70
N ALA A 103 17.52 -12.37 2.99
CA ALA A 103 17.94 -12.02 1.65
C ALA A 103 17.04 -12.75 0.64
N GLU A 104 16.39 -12.01 -0.25
CA GLU A 104 15.46 -12.53 -1.27
C GLU A 104 16.14 -12.58 -2.64
N PHE A 105 15.75 -13.54 -3.49
CA PHE A 105 16.15 -13.51 -4.90
C PHE A 105 15.30 -12.47 -5.64
N THR A 106 15.93 -11.65 -6.50
CA THR A 106 15.20 -10.67 -7.31
C THR A 106 14.05 -11.35 -8.08
N PRO A 107 12.81 -10.82 -8.04
CA PRO A 107 11.62 -11.46 -8.61
C PRO A 107 11.58 -11.52 -10.16
N ARG A 108 12.71 -11.39 -10.88
CA ARG A 108 12.78 -11.57 -12.34
C ARG A 108 13.66 -12.77 -12.71
N ASN A 109 13.02 -13.80 -13.28
CA ASN A 109 13.56 -14.89 -14.10
C ASN A 109 15.10 -14.95 -14.20
N ALA A 110 15.74 -15.62 -13.26
CA ALA A 110 17.15 -15.97 -13.35
C ALA A 110 17.35 -17.12 -14.36
N GLN A 111 17.33 -16.81 -15.66
CA GLN A 111 17.53 -17.80 -16.74
C GLN A 111 19.00 -18.16 -17.01
N THR A 112 19.96 -17.51 -16.34
CA THR A 112 21.40 -17.79 -16.48
C THR A 112 22.09 -17.96 -15.12
N ILE A 113 23.16 -18.77 -15.06
CA ILE A 113 23.92 -19.05 -13.83
C ILE A 113 24.52 -17.75 -13.21
N GLN A 114 24.73 -16.71 -14.03
CA GLN A 114 25.15 -15.38 -13.59
C GLN A 114 24.09 -14.68 -12.70
N ASN A 115 22.80 -14.93 -12.92
CA ASN A 115 21.69 -14.24 -12.24
C ASN A 115 21.37 -14.82 -10.85
N ARG A 116 22.01 -15.91 -10.41
CA ARG A 116 21.82 -16.47 -9.06
C ARG A 116 22.54 -15.69 -7.96
N LYS A 117 23.31 -14.64 -8.30
CA LYS A 117 24.09 -13.84 -7.35
C LYS A 117 23.45 -12.50 -6.94
N ASN A 118 22.27 -12.15 -7.47
CA ASN A 118 21.62 -10.89 -7.12
C ASN A 118 20.59 -11.12 -6.01
N THR A 119 21.11 -11.30 -4.81
CA THR A 119 20.29 -11.26 -3.62
C THR A 119 19.97 -9.80 -3.27
N VAL A 120 18.72 -9.54 -2.93
CA VAL A 120 18.21 -8.24 -2.52
C VAL A 120 17.59 -8.34 -1.14
N TYR A 121 17.58 -7.23 -0.43
CA TYR A 121 16.89 -7.09 0.84
C TYR A 121 15.70 -6.15 0.66
N ALA A 122 14.53 -6.60 1.09
CA ALA A 122 13.35 -5.73 1.11
C ALA A 122 13.52 -4.65 2.18
N VAL A 123 13.32 -3.40 1.79
CA VAL A 123 13.36 -2.24 2.68
C VAL A 123 12.04 -1.50 2.54
N LYS A 124 11.42 -1.17 3.67
CA LYS A 124 10.18 -0.38 3.68
C LYS A 124 10.46 1.03 4.13
N LEU A 125 9.94 1.97 3.36
CA LEU A 125 9.94 3.39 3.65
C LEU A 125 8.52 3.82 3.96
N THR A 126 8.35 4.49 5.08
CA THR A 126 7.12 5.15 5.47
C THR A 126 7.11 6.58 4.95
N ILE A 127 6.11 6.95 4.16
CA ILE A 127 5.99 8.26 3.50
C ILE A 127 4.71 8.94 3.99
N PRO A 128 4.81 10.14 4.61
CA PRO A 128 3.64 10.96 4.91
C PRO A 128 2.90 11.35 3.63
N ASN A 129 1.58 11.22 3.62
CA ASN A 129 0.72 11.50 2.48
C ASN A 129 -0.49 12.35 2.89
N PRO A 130 -0.25 13.57 3.41
CA PRO A 130 -1.32 14.42 3.97
C PRO A 130 -2.36 14.84 2.94
N ASP A 131 -1.97 14.95 1.66
CA ASP A 131 -2.85 15.34 0.56
C ASP A 131 -3.59 14.15 -0.07
N LEU A 132 -3.29 12.92 0.38
CA LEU A 132 -3.86 11.66 -0.13
C LEU A 132 -3.58 11.42 -1.63
N ASP A 133 -2.55 12.07 -2.17
CA ASP A 133 -2.15 11.99 -3.58
C ASP A 133 -1.51 10.64 -3.93
N LEU A 134 -0.73 10.08 -3.01
CA LEU A 134 -0.11 8.77 -3.20
C LEU A 134 -1.15 7.66 -2.99
N LYS A 135 -1.28 6.78 -3.99
CA LYS A 135 -2.21 5.66 -3.96
C LYS A 135 -1.47 4.31 -4.01
N PRO A 136 -2.01 3.26 -3.39
CA PRO A 136 -1.48 1.91 -3.53
C PRO A 136 -1.32 1.51 -4.99
N GLY A 137 -0.21 0.86 -5.32
CA GLY A 137 0.10 0.40 -6.67
C GLY A 137 0.81 1.41 -7.58
N MET A 138 1.01 2.66 -7.13
CA MET A 138 1.82 3.62 -7.88
C MET A 138 3.30 3.18 -7.91
N PRO A 139 3.94 3.15 -9.09
CA PRO A 139 5.39 3.01 -9.20
C PRO A 139 6.08 4.20 -8.54
N ALA A 140 7.13 3.94 -7.78
CA ALA A 140 7.91 4.95 -7.10
C ALA A 140 9.35 4.49 -6.92
N ASP A 141 10.27 5.44 -6.96
CA ASP A 141 11.71 5.22 -6.80
C ASP A 141 12.22 5.96 -5.57
N ALA A 142 13.18 5.36 -4.87
CA ALA A 142 13.87 5.99 -3.76
C ALA A 142 15.34 6.22 -4.15
N THR A 143 15.83 7.44 -3.96
CA THR A 143 17.24 7.76 -4.26
C THR A 143 18.10 7.56 -3.02
N LEU A 144 19.09 6.68 -3.11
CA LEU A 144 20.09 6.48 -2.06
C LEU A 144 21.30 7.38 -2.31
N PHE A 145 21.61 8.25 -1.35
CA PHE A 145 22.87 9.00 -1.37
C PHE A 145 23.98 8.19 -0.70
N VAL A 146 25.01 7.87 -1.47
CA VAL A 146 26.22 7.20 -0.99
C VAL A 146 27.15 8.24 -0.36
N LYS A 147 27.80 7.90 0.76
CA LYS A 147 28.86 8.72 1.37
C LYS A 147 30.20 8.52 0.67
#